data_AF-A0A9E5ULF0-F1
#
_entry.id   AF-A0A9E5ULF0-F1
#
_cell.length_a   1.000
_cell.length_b   1.000
_cell.length_c   1.000
_cell.angle_alpha   90.00
_cell.angle_beta   90.00
_cell.angle_gamma   90.00
#
_symmetry.space_group_name_H-M   'P 1'
#
loop_
_entity.id
_entity.type
_entity.pdbx_description
1 polymer ?
#
loop_
_entity_poly.entity_id
_entity_poly.type
_entity_poly.pdbx_seq_one_letter_code
_entity_poly.pdbx_strand_id
1 'polypeptide(L)'
;MSKQIGLGTAMWGWSVDQATAFEILDCFYGAGYRWVDTAMNYPINGNPADFRRSVQMLAAWCRDREVSDLQIICKVGSLSNSKITRALISAPIFSVPRIAD
;
A
#
# COMPACT_ATOMS: atom_id res chain seq x y z
N MET A 1 14.31 -20.77 -13.91
CA MET A 1 13.21 -20.32 -13.03
C MET A 1 12.40 -19.26 -13.76
N SER A 2 11.07 -19.39 -13.78
CA SER A 2 10.19 -18.32 -14.26
C SER A 2 10.21 -17.15 -13.27
N LYS A 3 10.15 -15.92 -13.79
CA LYS A 3 10.04 -14.71 -12.97
C LYS A 3 8.58 -14.52 -12.53
N GLN A 4 8.37 -13.97 -11.35
CA GLN A 4 7.03 -13.61 -10.86
C GLN A 4 6.75 -12.12 -11.14
N ILE A 5 5.47 -11.79 -11.36
CA ILE A 5 4.99 -10.41 -11.52
C ILE A 5 4.40 -9.94 -10.19
N GLY A 6 4.76 -8.72 -9.78
CA GLY A 6 4.18 -8.03 -8.63
C GLY A 6 3.44 -6.77 -9.03
N LEU A 7 2.27 -6.54 -8.43
CA LEU A 7 1.43 -5.36 -8.65
C LEU A 7 1.72 -4.29 -7.59
N GLY A 8 2.16 -3.10 -8.01
CA GLY A 8 2.36 -1.95 -7.12
C GLY A 8 1.09 -1.15 -6.87
N THR A 9 0.90 -0.67 -5.63
CA THR A 9 -0.33 0.02 -5.19
C THR A 9 -0.10 1.47 -4.72
N ALA A 10 1.04 2.07 -5.05
CA ALA A 10 1.44 3.39 -4.56
C ALA A 10 0.51 4.55 -4.96
N MET A 11 -0.18 4.42 -6.10
CA MET A 11 -1.08 5.45 -6.63
C MET A 11 -2.54 5.31 -6.18
N TRP A 12 -2.86 4.25 -5.44
CA TRP A 12 -4.23 3.91 -5.03
C TRP A 12 -4.71 4.85 -3.94
N GLY A 13 -5.89 5.43 -4.14
CA GLY A 13 -6.44 6.50 -3.32
C GLY A 13 -5.94 7.89 -3.71
N TRP A 14 -5.13 8.02 -4.76
CA TRP A 14 -4.71 9.32 -5.29
C TRP A 14 -5.08 9.49 -6.76
N SER A 15 -4.33 8.88 -7.69
CA SER A 15 -4.67 8.92 -9.13
C SER A 15 -5.42 7.67 -9.60
N VAL A 16 -5.53 6.65 -8.74
CA VAL A 16 -6.29 5.43 -8.98
C VAL A 16 -7.35 5.35 -7.88
N ASP A 17 -8.63 5.46 -8.27
CA ASP A 17 -9.75 5.31 -7.36
C ASP A 17 -10.04 3.84 -7.04
N GLN A 18 -11.04 3.58 -6.19
CA GLN A 18 -11.35 2.23 -5.72
C GLN A 18 -11.91 1.34 -6.82
N ALA A 19 -12.80 1.86 -7.66
CA ALA A 19 -13.37 1.08 -8.75
C ALA A 19 -12.26 0.63 -9.72
N THR A 20 -11.41 1.56 -10.13
CA THR A 20 -10.27 1.28 -11.00
C THR A 20 -9.28 0.31 -10.35
N ALA A 21 -8.98 0.46 -9.06
CA ALA A 21 -8.11 -0.47 -8.34
C ALA A 21 -8.69 -1.89 -8.30
N PHE A 22 -10.01 -2.02 -8.15
CA PHE A 22 -10.69 -3.31 -8.15
C PHE A 22 -10.63 -3.97 -9.53
N GLU A 23 -10.86 -3.23 -10.61
CA GLU A 23 -10.72 -3.74 -11.98
C GLU A 23 -9.29 -4.22 -12.28
N ILE A 24 -8.28 -3.45 -11.83
CA ILE A 24 -6.87 -3.85 -11.97
C ILE A 24 -6.60 -5.14 -11.19
N LEU A 25 -7.12 -5.28 -9.96
CA LEU A 25 -6.95 -6.48 -9.15
C LEU A 25 -7.68 -7.69 -9.75
N ASP A 26 -8.92 -7.51 -10.21
CA ASP A 26 -9.70 -8.57 -10.86
C ASP A 26 -8.93 -9.12 -12.08
N CYS A 27 -8.36 -8.23 -12.90
CA CYS A 27 -7.52 -8.61 -14.04
C CYS A 27 -6.21 -9.31 -13.61
N PHE A 28 -5.47 -8.74 -12.66
CA PHE A 28 -4.20 -9.28 -12.17
C PHE A 28 -4.38 -10.67 -11.53
N TYR A 29 -5.41 -10.80 -10.69
CA TYR A 29 -5.75 -12.04 -10.01
C TYR A 29 -6.26 -13.11 -10.98
N GLY A 30 -7.12 -12.72 -11.93
CA GLY A 30 -7.66 -13.59 -12.98
C GLY A 30 -6.58 -14.12 -13.93
N ALA A 31 -5.49 -13.38 -14.13
CA ALA A 31 -4.31 -13.84 -14.85
C ALA A 31 -3.43 -14.85 -14.06
N GLY A 32 -3.82 -15.18 -12.82
CA GLY A 32 -3.11 -16.16 -11.97
C GLY A 32 -1.99 -15.57 -11.12
N TYR A 33 -1.81 -14.24 -11.11
CA TYR A 33 -0.80 -13.60 -10.26
C TYR A 33 -1.31 -13.37 -8.83
N ARG A 34 -0.38 -13.25 -7.88
CA ARG A 34 -0.72 -13.13 -6.44
C ARG A 34 0.07 -12.07 -5.68
N TRP A 35 1.22 -11.60 -6.18
CA TRP A 35 2.08 -10.68 -5.43
C TRP A 35 1.63 -9.23 -5.55
N VAL A 36 1.33 -8.60 -4.42
CA VAL A 36 0.94 -7.20 -4.33
C VAL A 36 1.88 -6.45 -3.38
N ASP A 37 2.41 -5.33 -3.86
CA ASP A 37 3.28 -4.43 -3.12
C ASP A 37 2.48 -3.24 -2.58
N THR A 38 2.56 -3.03 -1.27
CA THR A 38 1.92 -1.88 -0.60
C THR A 38 2.77 -1.34 0.56
N ALA A 39 2.32 -0.24 1.15
CA ALA A 39 2.93 0.40 2.30
C ALA A 39 1.89 1.13 3.15
N MET A 40 2.13 1.24 4.46
CA MET A 40 1.25 1.96 5.38
C MET A 40 1.05 3.44 5.02
N ASN A 41 1.99 4.05 4.29
CA ASN A 41 1.92 5.45 3.86
C ASN A 41 1.44 5.64 2.42
N TYR A 42 1.01 4.60 1.72
CA TYR A 42 0.42 4.76 0.40
C TYR A 42 -1.04 5.21 0.49
N PRO A 43 -1.46 6.20 -0.33
CA PRO A 43 -0.66 6.95 -1.30
C PRO A 43 0.14 8.09 -0.64
N ILE A 44 1.36 8.37 -1.12
CA ILE A 44 2.23 9.45 -0.60
C ILE A 44 1.84 10.81 -1.21
N ASN A 45 0.61 11.26 -0.95
CA ASN A 45 0.05 12.50 -1.48
C ASN A 45 0.02 13.66 -0.47
N GLY A 46 0.40 13.40 0.79
CA GLY A 46 0.41 14.39 1.87
C GLY A 46 -0.97 14.82 2.37
N ASN A 47 -2.05 14.14 1.95
CA ASN A 47 -3.39 14.36 2.48
C ASN A 47 -3.67 13.38 3.64
N PRO A 48 -3.80 13.85 4.89
CA PRO A 48 -4.01 12.96 6.04
C PRO A 48 -5.27 12.10 5.94
N ALA A 49 -6.30 12.55 5.21
CA ALA A 49 -7.53 11.76 5.00
C ALA A 49 -7.28 10.48 4.17
N ASP A 50 -6.21 10.48 3.37
CA ASP A 50 -5.83 9.33 2.54
C ASP A 50 -4.77 8.44 3.23
N PHE A 51 -4.43 8.71 4.49
CA PHE A 51 -3.44 7.88 5.19
C PHE A 51 -3.91 6.42 5.28
N ARG A 52 -3.08 5.49 4.79
CA ARG A 52 -3.35 4.04 4.68
C ARG A 52 -4.42 3.67 3.65
N ARG A 53 -4.83 4.60 2.78
CA ARG A 53 -5.93 4.37 1.82
C ARG A 53 -5.67 3.20 0.88
N SER A 54 -4.44 3.02 0.42
CA SER A 54 -4.06 1.89 -0.44
C SER A 54 -4.31 0.53 0.21
N VAL A 55 -3.88 0.35 1.48
CA VAL A 55 -4.10 -0.89 2.25
C VAL A 55 -5.59 -1.11 2.52
N GLN A 56 -6.34 -0.05 2.81
CA GLN A 56 -7.79 -0.13 3.02
C GLN A 56 -8.54 -0.60 1.75
N MET A 57 -8.15 -0.09 0.58
CA MET A 57 -8.72 -0.50 -0.70
C MET A 57 -8.40 -1.98 -0.99
N LEU A 58 -7.17 -2.42 -0.74
CA LEU A 58 -6.77 -3.83 -0.88
C LEU A 58 -7.60 -4.74 0.04
N ALA A 59 -7.75 -4.37 1.31
CA ALA A 59 -8.56 -5.11 2.28
C ALA A 59 -10.06 -5.10 1.93
N ALA A 60 -10.56 -4.03 1.32
CA ALA A 60 -11.94 -3.98 0.81
C ALA A 60 -12.13 -4.96 -0.35
N TRP A 61 -11.19 -5.01 -1.31
CA TRP A 61 -11.25 -5.94 -2.43
C TRP A 61 -11.20 -7.41 -1.98
N CYS A 62 -10.26 -7.76 -1.08
CA CYS A 62 -10.17 -9.14 -0.58
C CYS A 62 -11.46 -9.59 0.11
N ARG A 63 -12.12 -8.69 0.86
CA ARG A 63 -13.41 -9.00 1.51
C ARG A 63 -14.55 -9.13 0.50
N ASP A 64 -14.61 -8.22 -0.47
CA ASP A 64 -15.68 -8.21 -1.48
C ASP A 64 -15.61 -9.40 -2.44
N ARG A 65 -14.40 -9.85 -2.79
CA ARG A 65 -14.16 -11.02 -3.66
C ARG A 65 -13.93 -12.33 -2.92
N GLU A 66 -14.00 -12.31 -1.59
CA GLU A 66 -13.72 -13.47 -0.74
C GLU A 66 -12.34 -14.12 -1.01
N VAL A 67 -11.33 -13.30 -1.32
CA VAL A 67 -9.98 -13.75 -1.65
C VAL A 67 -9.11 -13.82 -0.39
N SER A 68 -8.44 -14.96 -0.19
CA SER A 68 -7.59 -15.22 0.98
C SER A 68 -6.16 -15.66 0.65
N ASP A 69 -5.80 -15.82 -0.62
CA ASP A 69 -4.49 -16.36 -1.07
C ASP A 69 -3.56 -15.29 -1.69
N LEU A 70 -3.95 -14.02 -1.68
CA LEU A 70 -3.15 -12.91 -2.16
C LEU A 70 -1.86 -12.77 -1.33
N GLN A 71 -0.71 -12.64 -2.00
CA GLN A 71 0.60 -12.52 -1.36
C GLN A 71 0.98 -11.05 -1.23
N ILE A 72 0.96 -10.51 0.00
CA ILE A 72 1.09 -9.07 0.23
C ILE A 72 2.47 -8.73 0.83
N ILE A 73 3.21 -7.86 0.15
CA ILE A 73 4.46 -7.27 0.64
C ILE A 73 4.14 -5.87 1.17
N CYS A 74 4.00 -5.74 2.49
CA CYS A 74 3.66 -4.48 3.14
C CYS A 74 4.87 -3.84 3.85
N LYS A 75 5.16 -2.57 3.54
CA LYS A 75 6.16 -1.78 4.29
C LYS A 75 5.49 -1.04 5.46
N VAL A 76 6.08 -1.17 6.63
CA VAL A 76 5.60 -0.56 7.89
C VAL A 76 6.61 0.48 8.41
N GLY A 77 6.19 1.32 9.36
CA GLY A 77 7.06 2.28 10.05
C GLY A 77 6.81 3.76 9.73
N SER A 78 6.07 4.07 8.66
CA SER A 78 5.69 5.46 8.40
C SER A 78 4.48 5.87 9.24
N LEU A 79 4.55 7.08 9.81
CA LEU A 79 3.51 7.66 10.65
C LEU A 79 2.57 8.62 9.91
N SER A 80 2.89 8.96 8.67
CA SER A 80 2.06 9.79 7.79
C SER A 80 2.23 9.38 6.34
N ASN A 81 1.43 9.96 5.45
CA ASN A 81 1.59 9.86 4.00
C ASN A 81 2.18 11.13 3.36
N SER A 82 2.83 11.96 4.16
CA SER A 82 3.60 13.10 3.67
C SER A 82 4.90 12.64 3.02
N LYS A 83 5.35 13.39 2.00
CA LYS A 83 6.70 13.23 1.47
C LYS A 83 7.67 13.59 2.58
N ILE A 84 8.45 12.61 3.04
CA ILE A 84 9.54 12.87 3.96
C ILE A 84 10.67 13.52 3.18
N THR A 85 10.99 14.77 3.52
CA THR A 85 12.21 15.45 3.04
C THR A 85 13.42 14.98 3.86
N ARG A 86 14.62 15.21 3.33
CA ARG A 86 15.93 14.72 3.80
C ARG A 86 16.20 14.82 5.33
N ALA A 87 15.48 15.68 6.04
CA ALA A 87 15.64 15.92 7.48
C ALA A 87 15.42 14.69 8.37
N LEU A 88 14.56 13.73 7.99
CA LEU A 88 14.32 12.51 8.79
C LEU A 88 15.30 11.37 8.50
N ILE A 89 16.03 11.41 7.37
CA ILE A 89 17.09 10.44 7.06
C ILE A 89 18.33 10.71 7.93
N SER A 90 18.55 11.97 8.32
CA SER A 90 19.64 12.41 9.21
C SER A 90 19.32 12.31 10.70
N ALA A 91 18.07 12.01 11.08
CA ALA A 91 17.72 11.84 12.48
C ALA A 91 18.20 10.45 12.95
N PRO A 92 18.88 10.35 14.11
CA PRO A 92 19.19 9.05 14.70
C PRO A 92 17.92 8.21 14.81
N ILE A 93 17.99 6.92 14.46
CA ILE A 93 16.85 5.98 14.48
C ILE A 93 16.09 6.02 15.82
N PHE A 94 16.78 6.34 16.92
CA PHE A 94 16.24 6.42 18.28
C PHE A 94 15.50 7.73 18.62
N SER A 95 15.48 8.71 17.73
CA SER A 95 14.82 10.02 17.93
C SER A 95 13.42 10.09 17.32
N VAL A 96 13.01 9.07 16.57
CA VAL A 96 11.64 8.97 16.06
C VAL A 96 10.73 8.62 17.25
N PRO A 97 9.66 9.40 17.52
CA PRO A 97 8.75 9.10 18.62
C PRO A 97 8.25 7.67 18.51
N ARG A 98 8.49 6.85 19.54
CA ARG A 98 7.85 5.54 19.65
C ARG A 98 6.36 5.76 19.79
N ILE A 99 5.56 5.06 19.00
CA ILE A 99 4.12 4.98 19.22
C ILE A 99 3.93 4.38 20.63
N ALA A 100 3.24 5.09 21.51
CA ALA A 100 2.79 4.54 22.77
C ALA A 100 1.66 3.55 22.49
N ASP A 101 1.72 2.40 23.14
CA ASP A 101 0.81 1.24 22.99
C ASP A 101 -0.67 1.61 23.17
#